data_AF-A0A812IRT8-F1
#
_entry.id   AF-A0A812IRT8-F1
#
_cell.length_a   1.000
_cell.length_b   1.000
_cell.length_c   1.000
_cell.angle_alpha   90.00
_cell.angle_beta   90.00
_cell.angle_gamma   90.00
#
_symmetry.space_group_name_H-M   'P 1'
#
loop_
_entity.id
_entity.type
_entity.pdbx_description
1 polymer ?
#
loop_
_entity_poly.entity_id
_entity_poly.type
_entity_poly.pdbx_seq_one_letter_code
_entity_poly.pdbx_strand_id
1 'polypeptide(L)'
;MDAGGTIRHAFLDAGNDELIAFMECNDVPGIPNDFDTGLNRGLGIQGGVVHFAFRVDDEEELSSKREELVAKGVTVTDVVDHGWCQSIYFRDPNQLQLEFCCLSREFGDDLLADRTSAGWQAHIHHAYFLGLQLMIATRKGPQVMEKWMFNLFRRQHLDKFLSSFDKLGLSDLPNAVACAKYHVLSNNIGGVGVEYMAESDRKAWVRFRYPRWMYAGPAICGVPVEVSRGFLNGWYAYNGVSLGNPRLGFVCVSEDMTGEYGLCGYFYEYDHDLAPHERLQFAKDEQPPAYLPEDQPEPPGDQWNTLRLEKANRNYAMEYVRNGLCELRLVMGDNETLKLGSLAARLIGLQYFQETLSMIGAQDGDLKAAGHYLSRMLTGMGDDVQLVKSDLQTDRFEVRQKDLRIVRGLQGEERSMVLACWIELWRGTLASQQQQKSADVQINEDSLIWSINS
;
A
#
# COMPACT_ATOMS: atom_id res chain seq x y z
N MET A 1 -24.68 -56.35 25.26
CA MET A 1 -24.59 -55.60 24.00
C MET A 1 -24.56 -54.16 24.43
N ASP A 2 -23.39 -53.53 24.32
CA ASP A 2 -23.14 -52.20 24.84
C ASP A 2 -24.09 -51.19 24.19
N ALA A 3 -24.84 -50.48 25.03
CA ALA A 3 -25.76 -49.43 24.62
C ALA A 3 -24.95 -48.21 24.15
N GLY A 4 -24.45 -48.27 22.92
CA GLY A 4 -23.85 -47.14 22.22
C GLY A 4 -24.88 -46.52 21.27
N GLY A 5 -25.00 -45.19 21.28
CA GLY A 5 -25.81 -44.45 20.31
C GLY A 5 -25.36 -44.63 18.86
N THR A 6 -26.09 -44.01 17.93
CA THR A 6 -25.77 -44.04 16.50
C THR A 6 -25.39 -42.66 15.97
N ILE A 7 -24.49 -42.63 15.00
CA ILE A 7 -24.11 -41.41 14.26
C ILE A 7 -24.39 -41.66 12.79
N ARG A 8 -25.14 -40.76 12.16
CA ARG A 8 -25.32 -40.71 10.71
C ARG A 8 -24.54 -39.51 10.16
N HIS A 9 -23.78 -39.74 9.08
CA HIS A 9 -23.03 -38.71 8.40
C HIS A 9 -23.55 -38.62 6.96
N ALA A 10 -24.19 -37.51 6.62
CA ALA A 10 -24.74 -37.27 5.29
C ALA A 10 -23.87 -36.26 4.56
N PHE A 11 -23.47 -36.58 3.33
CA PHE A 11 -22.75 -35.68 2.43
C PHE A 11 -23.71 -35.21 1.35
N LEU A 12 -23.67 -33.92 1.07
CA LEU A 12 -24.42 -33.24 0.02
C LEU A 12 -23.41 -32.61 -0.94
N ASP A 13 -23.69 -32.72 -2.23
CA ASP A 13 -22.95 -32.03 -3.27
C ASP A 13 -23.28 -30.53 -3.20
N ALA A 14 -22.24 -29.69 -3.04
CA ALA A 14 -22.37 -28.24 -2.97
C ALA A 14 -21.95 -27.55 -4.28
N GLY A 15 -21.62 -28.31 -5.32
CA GLY A 15 -21.08 -27.84 -6.60
C GLY A 15 -19.56 -27.63 -6.57
N ASN A 16 -18.95 -27.44 -7.75
CA ASN A 16 -17.51 -27.17 -7.92
C ASN A 16 -16.57 -28.18 -7.22
N ASP A 17 -16.91 -29.47 -7.26
CA ASP A 17 -16.17 -30.55 -6.58
C ASP A 17 -16.10 -30.40 -5.04
N GLU A 18 -16.96 -29.58 -4.43
CA GLU A 18 -17.05 -29.37 -2.99
C GLU A 18 -18.22 -30.13 -2.36
N LEU A 19 -18.03 -30.57 -1.11
CA LEU A 19 -19.04 -31.30 -0.34
C LEU A 19 -19.37 -30.57 0.97
N ILE A 20 -20.65 -30.52 1.31
CA ILE A 20 -21.11 -30.13 2.65
C ILE A 20 -21.65 -31.35 3.38
N ALA A 21 -21.27 -31.50 4.65
CA ALA A 21 -21.63 -32.67 5.44
C ALA A 21 -22.33 -32.32 6.75
N PHE A 22 -23.34 -33.12 7.10
CA PHE A 22 -24.09 -32.99 8.34
C PHE A 22 -24.02 -34.29 9.14
N MET A 23 -23.85 -34.16 10.46
CA MET A 23 -23.87 -35.29 11.38
C MET A 23 -25.12 -35.25 12.25
N GLU A 24 -25.83 -36.38 12.30
CA GLU A 24 -26.96 -36.62 13.18
C GLU A 24 -26.51 -37.63 14.26
N CYS A 25 -26.60 -37.23 15.52
CA CYS A 25 -26.25 -38.05 16.67
C CYS A 25 -27.52 -38.47 17.41
N ASN A 26 -27.75 -39.77 17.59
CA ASN A 26 -28.88 -40.31 18.33
C ASN A 26 -28.38 -41.14 19.52
N ASP A 27 -28.72 -40.72 20.75
CA ASP A 27 -28.36 -41.40 22.00
C ASP A 27 -26.86 -41.66 22.20
N VAL A 28 -26.02 -40.79 21.64
CA VAL A 28 -24.56 -40.87 21.75
C VAL A 28 -24.13 -40.42 23.15
N PRO A 29 -23.46 -41.25 23.96
CA PRO A 29 -23.02 -40.86 25.30
C PRO A 29 -22.17 -39.58 25.28
N GLY A 30 -22.59 -38.57 26.04
CA GLY A 30 -21.90 -37.28 26.15
C GLY A 30 -22.42 -36.18 25.19
N ILE A 31 -23.34 -36.51 24.28
CA ILE A 31 -24.03 -35.53 23.42
C ILE A 31 -25.49 -35.44 23.88
N PRO A 32 -25.98 -34.26 24.30
CA PRO A 32 -27.40 -34.08 24.60
C PRO A 32 -28.26 -34.40 23.38
N ASN A 33 -29.45 -34.99 23.55
CA ASN A 33 -30.34 -35.26 22.41
C ASN A 33 -31.08 -34.00 21.91
N ASP A 34 -31.05 -32.91 22.68
CA ASP A 34 -31.74 -31.64 22.43
C ASP A 34 -30.77 -30.45 22.26
N PHE A 35 -29.54 -30.73 21.82
CA PHE A 35 -28.55 -29.69 21.57
C PHE A 35 -28.98 -28.74 20.46
N ASP A 36 -28.60 -27.47 20.60
CA ASP A 36 -28.88 -26.44 19.61
C ASP A 36 -28.04 -26.65 18.34
N THR A 37 -28.69 -26.96 17.23
CA THR A 37 -28.04 -27.13 15.92
C THR A 37 -27.83 -25.81 15.18
N GLY A 38 -28.38 -24.71 15.66
CA GLY A 38 -28.23 -23.39 15.04
C GLY A 38 -26.93 -22.71 15.46
N LEU A 39 -25.96 -22.61 14.54
CA LEU A 39 -24.62 -22.06 14.82
C LEU A 39 -24.65 -20.69 15.52
N ASN A 40 -25.42 -19.73 14.98
CA ASN A 40 -25.46 -18.38 15.53
C ASN A 40 -26.07 -18.35 16.94
N ARG A 41 -27.16 -19.12 17.17
CA ARG A 41 -27.84 -19.17 18.46
C ARG A 41 -26.99 -19.91 19.50
N GLY A 42 -26.38 -21.03 19.12
CA GLY A 42 -25.43 -21.77 19.94
C GLY A 42 -24.20 -20.94 20.34
N LEU A 43 -23.77 -20.00 19.50
CA LEU A 43 -22.69 -19.04 19.79
C LEU A 43 -23.16 -17.76 20.52
N GLY A 44 -24.47 -17.56 20.70
CA GLY A 44 -25.02 -16.35 21.34
C GLY A 44 -24.87 -15.07 20.52
N ILE A 45 -24.71 -15.18 19.20
CA ILE A 45 -24.52 -14.04 18.27
C ILE A 45 -25.80 -13.77 17.46
N GLN A 46 -25.90 -12.55 16.93
CA GLN A 46 -27.06 -12.15 16.13
C GLN A 46 -27.22 -13.05 14.89
N GLY A 47 -28.48 -13.33 14.52
CA GLY A 47 -28.78 -14.07 13.30
C GLY A 47 -28.23 -13.37 12.06
N GLY A 48 -27.60 -14.14 11.17
CA GLY A 48 -27.00 -13.64 9.93
C GLY A 48 -25.49 -13.43 9.98
N VAL A 49 -24.85 -13.54 11.15
CA VAL A 49 -23.39 -13.37 11.28
C VAL A 49 -22.63 -14.53 10.64
N VAL A 50 -23.02 -15.78 10.94
CA VAL A 50 -22.44 -16.99 10.33
C VAL A 50 -23.46 -17.59 9.35
N HIS A 51 -23.10 -17.65 8.07
CA HIS A 51 -23.96 -18.18 7.01
C HIS A 51 -23.11 -18.80 5.88
N PHE A 52 -23.76 -19.57 5.00
CA PHE A 52 -23.13 -20.20 3.84
C PHE A 52 -23.82 -19.74 2.56
N ALA A 53 -23.03 -19.34 1.55
CA ALA A 53 -23.55 -18.80 0.30
C ALA A 53 -23.28 -19.75 -0.88
N PHE A 54 -24.30 -19.95 -1.70
CA PHE A 54 -24.25 -20.69 -2.96
C PHE A 54 -24.33 -19.70 -4.12
N ARG A 55 -23.43 -19.85 -5.08
CA ARG A 55 -23.42 -19.02 -6.28
C ARG A 55 -24.49 -19.49 -7.27
N VAL A 56 -25.19 -18.54 -7.89
CA VAL A 56 -26.00 -18.71 -9.10
C VAL A 56 -25.39 -17.89 -10.25
N ASP A 57 -25.75 -18.22 -11.48
CA ASP A 57 -25.13 -17.66 -12.67
C ASP A 57 -25.58 -16.22 -12.97
N ASP A 58 -26.86 -15.91 -12.78
CA ASP A 58 -27.45 -14.61 -13.09
C ASP A 58 -28.67 -14.24 -12.22
N GLU A 59 -29.19 -13.01 -12.41
CA GLU A 59 -30.33 -12.47 -11.66
C GLU A 59 -31.64 -13.22 -11.95
N GLU A 60 -31.76 -13.83 -13.13
CA GLU A 60 -32.93 -14.63 -13.51
C GLU A 60 -32.93 -15.94 -12.72
N GLU A 61 -31.78 -16.61 -12.60
CA GLU A 61 -31.63 -17.80 -11.77
C GLU A 61 -31.84 -17.46 -10.29
N LEU A 62 -31.32 -16.33 -9.79
CA LEU A 62 -31.54 -15.88 -8.41
C LEU A 62 -33.04 -15.70 -8.12
N SER A 63 -33.77 -15.08 -9.05
CA SER A 63 -35.22 -14.87 -8.95
C SER A 63 -35.98 -16.20 -8.99
N SER A 64 -35.60 -17.10 -9.90
CA SER A 64 -36.16 -18.45 -10.01
C SER A 64 -35.97 -19.26 -8.72
N LYS A 65 -34.77 -19.21 -8.11
CA LYS A 65 -34.50 -19.87 -6.82
C LYS A 65 -35.35 -19.31 -5.69
N ARG A 66 -35.57 -17.99 -5.66
CA ARG A 66 -36.48 -17.38 -4.69
C ARG A 66 -37.90 -17.90 -4.83
N GLU A 67 -38.43 -17.93 -6.04
CA GLU A 67 -39.78 -18.44 -6.32
C GLU A 67 -39.92 -19.93 -5.95
N GLU A 68 -38.92 -20.74 -6.29
CA GLU A 68 -38.86 -22.17 -5.95
C GLU A 68 -38.94 -22.40 -4.43
N LEU A 69 -38.16 -21.64 -3.66
CA LEU A 69 -38.14 -21.74 -2.19
C LEU A 69 -39.46 -21.28 -1.56
N VAL A 70 -40.01 -20.16 -2.04
CA VAL A 70 -41.31 -19.64 -1.56
C VAL A 70 -42.44 -20.63 -1.85
N ALA A 71 -42.46 -21.24 -3.04
CA ALA A 71 -43.42 -22.27 -3.40
C ALA A 71 -43.35 -23.51 -2.50
N LYS A 72 -42.16 -23.81 -1.94
CA LYS A 72 -41.93 -24.88 -0.95
C LYS A 72 -42.27 -24.45 0.49
N GLY A 73 -42.76 -23.23 0.70
CA GLY A 73 -43.12 -22.70 2.02
C GLY A 73 -41.93 -22.19 2.83
N VAL A 74 -40.76 -21.99 2.22
CA VAL A 74 -39.60 -21.41 2.89
C VAL A 74 -39.76 -19.89 2.95
N THR A 75 -39.47 -19.30 4.11
CA THR A 75 -39.41 -17.84 4.24
C THR A 75 -38.09 -17.33 3.66
N VAL A 76 -38.17 -16.48 2.65
CA VAL A 76 -37.01 -15.92 1.93
C VAL A 76 -37.10 -14.40 1.95
N THR A 77 -35.96 -13.72 2.07
CA THR A 77 -35.91 -12.25 1.96
C THR A 77 -36.28 -11.77 0.56
N ASP A 78 -36.54 -10.47 0.43
CA ASP A 78 -36.41 -9.81 -0.88
C ASP A 78 -34.94 -9.85 -1.34
N VAL A 79 -34.71 -9.53 -2.62
CA VAL A 79 -33.35 -9.41 -3.16
C VAL A 79 -32.65 -8.25 -2.46
N VAL A 80 -31.49 -8.53 -1.88
CA VAL A 80 -30.62 -7.57 -1.21
C VAL A 80 -29.48 -7.22 -2.15
N ASP A 81 -29.30 -5.94 -2.43
CA ASP A 81 -28.20 -5.44 -3.25
C ASP A 81 -27.01 -5.05 -2.37
N HIS A 82 -25.87 -5.71 -2.58
CA HIS A 82 -24.60 -5.44 -1.90
C HIS A 82 -23.63 -4.63 -2.77
N GLY A 83 -24.10 -4.09 -3.90
CA GLY A 83 -23.36 -3.32 -4.89
C GLY A 83 -22.54 -4.16 -5.87
N TRP A 84 -21.91 -5.23 -5.41
CA TRP A 84 -21.10 -6.15 -6.22
C TRP A 84 -21.73 -7.54 -6.40
N CYS A 85 -22.78 -7.83 -5.63
CA CYS A 85 -23.62 -9.00 -5.80
C CYS A 85 -25.05 -8.68 -5.35
N GLN A 86 -25.98 -9.49 -5.81
CA GLN A 86 -27.35 -9.52 -5.33
C GLN A 86 -27.59 -10.86 -4.65
N SER A 87 -28.27 -10.82 -3.52
CA SER A 87 -28.42 -11.99 -2.66
C SER A 87 -29.84 -12.16 -2.13
N ILE A 88 -30.23 -13.40 -1.91
CA ILE A 88 -31.44 -13.77 -1.15
C ILE A 88 -31.04 -14.65 0.03
N TYR A 89 -31.71 -14.47 1.17
CA TYR A 89 -31.40 -15.20 2.39
C TYR A 89 -32.58 -16.03 2.86
N PHE A 90 -32.29 -17.23 3.36
CA PHE A 90 -33.27 -18.16 3.92
C PHE A 90 -32.62 -18.99 5.02
N ARG A 91 -33.41 -19.81 5.73
CA ARG A 91 -32.91 -20.69 6.79
C ARG A 91 -33.18 -22.15 6.48
N ASP A 92 -32.22 -22.99 6.83
CA ASP A 92 -32.40 -24.44 6.81
C ASP A 92 -33.21 -24.91 8.06
N PRO A 93 -33.57 -26.21 8.14
CA PRO A 93 -34.26 -26.75 9.31
C PRO A 93 -33.50 -26.59 10.64
N ASN A 94 -32.17 -26.52 10.61
CA ASN A 94 -31.31 -26.30 11.77
C ASN A 94 -31.15 -24.82 12.15
N GLN A 95 -31.84 -23.90 11.46
CA GLN A 95 -31.72 -22.44 11.63
C GLN A 95 -30.41 -21.82 11.14
N LEU A 96 -29.58 -22.59 10.43
CA LEU A 96 -28.43 -22.06 9.69
C LEU A 96 -28.95 -21.15 8.58
N GLN A 97 -28.41 -19.94 8.52
CA GLN A 97 -28.74 -19.02 7.45
C GLN A 97 -27.95 -19.41 6.20
N LEU A 98 -28.66 -19.53 5.09
CA LEU A 98 -28.14 -19.83 3.77
C LEU A 98 -28.41 -18.65 2.83
N GLU A 99 -27.57 -18.51 1.83
CA GLU A 99 -27.61 -17.44 0.85
C GLU A 99 -27.53 -18.04 -0.56
N PHE A 100 -28.35 -17.55 -1.49
CA PHE A 100 -28.03 -17.63 -2.92
C PHE A 100 -27.54 -16.25 -3.35
N CYS A 101 -26.43 -16.20 -4.09
CA CYS A 101 -25.87 -14.94 -4.58
C CYS A 101 -25.55 -14.98 -6.07
N CYS A 102 -25.98 -13.93 -6.77
CA CYS A 102 -25.60 -13.63 -8.14
C CYS A 102 -24.56 -12.52 -8.13
N LEU A 103 -23.42 -12.72 -8.78
CA LEU A 103 -22.39 -11.70 -8.87
C LEU A 103 -22.67 -10.77 -10.05
N SER A 104 -22.66 -9.46 -9.83
CA SER A 104 -22.84 -8.47 -10.92
C SER A 104 -21.58 -8.26 -11.75
N ARG A 105 -20.47 -8.91 -11.36
CA ARG A 105 -19.16 -8.95 -12.02
C ARG A 105 -18.41 -10.21 -11.61
N GLU A 106 -17.39 -10.64 -12.36
CA GLU A 106 -16.60 -11.81 -11.99
C GLU A 106 -16.05 -11.72 -10.55
N PHE A 107 -16.03 -12.86 -9.86
CA PHE A 107 -15.39 -12.96 -8.55
C PHE A 107 -13.87 -12.85 -8.73
N GLY A 108 -13.32 -11.65 -8.52
CA GLY A 108 -11.89 -11.35 -8.66
C GLY A 108 -11.21 -11.03 -7.33
N ASP A 109 -9.87 -10.95 -7.37
CA ASP A 109 -9.02 -10.53 -6.24
C ASP A 109 -9.43 -9.15 -5.65
N ASP A 110 -10.21 -8.36 -6.40
CA ASP A 110 -10.77 -7.08 -5.99
C ASP A 110 -11.99 -7.20 -5.05
N LEU A 111 -12.57 -8.39 -4.88
CA LEU A 111 -13.62 -8.71 -3.90
C LEU A 111 -13.06 -9.39 -2.63
N LEU A 112 -11.89 -10.01 -2.70
CA LEU A 112 -11.06 -10.40 -1.54
C LEU A 112 -10.31 -9.22 -0.91
N ALA A 113 -10.58 -8.01 -1.41
CA ALA A 113 -9.88 -6.76 -1.14
C ALA A 113 -9.99 -6.22 0.30
N ASP A 114 -10.54 -6.97 1.25
CA ASP A 114 -10.36 -6.64 2.68
C ASP A 114 -8.93 -6.98 3.17
N ARG A 115 -8.08 -7.53 2.29
CA ARG A 115 -6.63 -7.73 2.48
C ARG A 115 -5.83 -7.24 1.26
N THR A 116 -6.06 -6.01 0.87
CA THR A 116 -5.54 -5.33 -0.32
C THR A 116 -4.00 -5.30 -0.47
N SER A 117 -3.58 -5.93 -1.57
CA SER A 117 -2.32 -5.88 -2.35
C SER A 117 -1.26 -4.77 -2.14
N ALA A 118 -1.62 -3.58 -1.68
CA ALA A 118 -0.78 -2.40 -1.81
C ALA A 118 -0.06 -2.00 -0.50
N GLY A 119 -0.65 -2.27 0.66
CA GLY A 119 -0.13 -1.81 1.96
C GLY A 119 1.24 -2.41 2.30
N TRP A 120 1.45 -3.71 2.07
CA TRP A 120 2.75 -4.36 2.32
C TRP A 120 3.82 -3.93 1.32
N GLN A 121 3.43 -3.62 0.07
CA GLN A 121 4.36 -3.07 -0.90
C GLN A 121 4.80 -1.66 -0.51
N ALA A 122 3.87 -0.83 -0.03
CA ALA A 122 4.22 0.47 0.53
C ALA A 122 5.16 0.33 1.73
N HIS A 123 4.85 -0.58 2.65
CA HIS A 123 5.63 -0.85 3.87
C HIS A 123 7.09 -1.19 3.55
N ILE A 124 7.34 -2.20 2.71
CA ILE A 124 8.70 -2.67 2.44
C ILE A 124 9.49 -1.67 1.57
N HIS A 125 8.86 -0.96 0.64
CA HIS A 125 9.54 0.07 -0.15
C HIS A 125 9.85 1.33 0.67
N HIS A 126 8.96 1.70 1.59
CA HIS A 126 9.21 2.77 2.54
C HIS A 126 10.40 2.42 3.45
N ALA A 127 10.42 1.21 4.01
CA ALA A 127 11.56 0.70 4.75
C ALA A 127 12.85 0.69 3.92
N TYR A 128 12.77 0.32 2.64
CA TYR A 128 13.92 0.37 1.73
C TYR A 128 14.44 1.79 1.56
N PHE A 129 13.57 2.76 1.30
CA PHE A 129 13.97 4.14 1.17
C PHE A 129 14.61 4.70 2.46
N LEU A 130 14.05 4.40 3.64
CA LEU A 130 14.64 4.80 4.93
C LEU A 130 15.99 4.13 5.18
N GLY A 131 16.11 2.83 4.90
CA GLY A 131 17.36 2.09 5.02
C GLY A 131 18.45 2.63 4.10
N LEU A 132 18.08 3.02 2.87
CA LEU A 132 18.98 3.69 1.94
C LEU A 132 19.42 5.06 2.47
N GLN A 133 18.50 5.88 2.98
CA GLN A 133 18.83 7.17 3.60
C GLN A 133 19.84 7.02 4.74
N LEU A 134 19.61 6.10 5.68
CA LEU A 134 20.53 5.83 6.78
C LEU A 134 21.90 5.31 6.29
N MET A 135 21.90 4.47 5.26
CA MET A 135 23.13 3.93 4.69
C MET A 135 23.98 5.02 4.02
N ILE A 136 23.34 5.97 3.31
CA ILE A 136 24.05 7.10 2.71
C ILE A 136 24.48 8.10 3.79
N ALA A 137 23.61 8.44 4.75
CA ALA A 137 23.93 9.34 5.86
C ALA A 137 25.17 8.87 6.63
N THR A 138 25.21 7.60 7.02
CA THR A 138 26.30 7.03 7.85
C THR A 138 27.60 6.78 7.09
N ARG A 139 27.56 6.60 5.75
CA ARG A 139 28.73 6.20 4.96
C ARG A 139 29.27 7.28 4.03
N LYS A 140 28.45 8.27 3.68
CA LYS A 140 28.77 9.32 2.69
C LYS A 140 28.63 10.74 3.25
N GLY A 141 27.97 10.89 4.39
CA GLY A 141 27.91 12.14 5.13
C GLY A 141 26.83 13.12 4.67
N PRO A 142 26.65 14.21 5.42
CA PRO A 142 25.51 15.12 5.27
C PRO A 142 25.45 15.86 3.94
N GLN A 143 26.60 16.22 3.35
CA GLN A 143 26.62 16.98 2.08
C GLN A 143 26.12 16.14 0.89
N VAL A 144 26.42 14.85 0.90
CA VAL A 144 25.90 13.91 -0.12
C VAL A 144 24.40 13.73 0.06
N MET A 145 23.92 13.62 1.30
CA MET A 145 22.49 13.57 1.61
C MET A 145 21.76 14.83 1.14
N GLU A 146 22.30 16.02 1.41
CA GLU A 146 21.69 17.29 0.99
C GLU A 146 21.49 17.34 -0.52
N LYS A 147 22.56 17.06 -1.28
CA LYS A 147 22.55 17.08 -2.74
C LYS A 147 21.59 16.04 -3.32
N TRP A 148 21.58 14.83 -2.75
CA TRP A 148 20.69 13.77 -3.19
C TRP A 148 19.22 14.13 -2.93
N MET A 149 18.89 14.64 -1.74
CA MET A 149 17.53 15.04 -1.39
C MET A 149 17.07 16.24 -2.21
N PHE A 150 17.96 17.22 -2.47
CA PHE A 150 17.68 18.29 -3.42
C PHE A 150 17.29 17.75 -4.79
N ASN A 151 18.13 16.89 -5.38
CA ASN A 151 17.90 16.33 -6.71
C ASN A 151 16.59 15.52 -6.77
N LEU A 152 16.37 14.63 -5.79
CA LEU A 152 15.17 13.80 -5.69
C LEU A 152 13.88 14.63 -5.65
N PHE A 153 13.83 15.60 -4.75
CA PHE A 153 12.65 16.45 -4.61
C PHE A 153 12.50 17.42 -5.78
N ARG A 154 13.60 17.87 -6.38
CA ARG A 154 13.53 18.71 -7.59
C ARG A 154 12.95 17.95 -8.77
N ARG A 155 13.36 16.70 -8.98
CA ARG A 155 12.76 15.83 -10.01
C ARG A 155 11.27 15.63 -9.78
N GLN A 156 10.88 15.21 -8.57
CA GLN A 156 9.47 14.99 -8.26
C GLN A 156 8.64 16.27 -8.37
N HIS A 157 9.18 17.42 -7.94
CA HIS A 157 8.55 18.72 -8.12
C HIS A 157 8.26 18.97 -9.61
N LEU A 158 9.27 18.84 -10.47
CA LEU A 158 9.14 19.06 -11.91
C LEU A 158 8.09 18.13 -12.55
N ASP A 159 8.05 16.88 -12.10
CA ASP A 159 7.13 15.87 -12.65
C ASP A 159 5.67 16.08 -12.19
N LYS A 160 5.47 16.46 -10.92
CA LYS A 160 4.15 16.34 -10.24
C LYS A 160 3.49 17.66 -9.89
N PHE A 161 4.25 18.71 -9.58
CA PHE A 161 3.72 19.92 -8.95
C PHE A 161 2.66 20.61 -9.82
N LEU A 162 3.03 21.07 -11.00
CA LEU A 162 2.11 21.74 -11.93
C LEU A 162 1.07 20.78 -12.51
N SER A 163 1.45 19.54 -12.81
CA SER A 163 0.55 18.54 -13.42
C SER A 163 -0.59 18.08 -12.49
N SER A 164 -0.47 18.35 -11.20
CA SER A 164 -1.50 18.06 -10.19
C SER A 164 -2.28 19.30 -9.74
N PHE A 165 -1.83 20.51 -10.07
CA PHE A 165 -2.42 21.76 -9.58
C PHE A 165 -3.88 21.94 -10.01
N ASP A 166 -4.15 21.76 -11.31
CA ASP A 166 -5.51 21.84 -11.86
C ASP A 166 -6.41 20.74 -11.29
N LYS A 167 -5.87 19.50 -11.17
CA LYS A 167 -6.62 18.34 -10.66
C LYS A 167 -7.04 18.49 -9.21
N LEU A 168 -6.29 19.28 -8.44
CA LEU A 168 -6.55 19.58 -7.04
C LEU A 168 -7.36 20.86 -6.85
N GLY A 169 -7.79 21.53 -7.93
CA GLY A 169 -8.61 22.75 -7.86
C GLY A 169 -7.86 23.95 -7.28
N LEU A 170 -6.55 24.04 -7.51
CA LEU A 170 -5.69 25.05 -6.87
C LEU A 170 -5.41 26.30 -7.73
N SER A 171 -5.78 26.25 -9.00
CA SER A 171 -5.32 27.21 -10.03
C SER A 171 -5.89 28.62 -9.87
N ASP A 172 -7.06 28.76 -9.23
CA ASP A 172 -7.72 30.06 -9.01
C ASP A 172 -7.40 30.66 -7.63
N LEU A 173 -6.56 29.99 -6.83
CA LEU A 173 -6.21 30.44 -5.49
C LEU A 173 -4.98 31.37 -5.50
N PRO A 174 -4.86 32.30 -4.53
CA PRO A 174 -3.61 33.02 -4.30
C PRO A 174 -2.43 32.06 -4.15
N ASN A 175 -1.29 32.37 -4.77
CA ASN A 175 -0.18 31.42 -4.91
C ASN A 175 0.36 30.87 -3.58
N ALA A 176 0.40 31.70 -2.52
CA ALA A 176 0.80 31.24 -1.19
C ALA A 176 -0.19 30.20 -0.61
N VAL A 177 -1.49 30.49 -0.71
CA VAL A 177 -2.58 29.60 -0.29
C VAL A 177 -2.58 28.32 -1.11
N ALA A 178 -2.45 28.43 -2.44
CA ALA A 178 -2.41 27.30 -3.36
C ALA A 178 -1.26 26.35 -3.05
N CYS A 179 -0.06 26.88 -2.79
CA CYS A 179 1.11 26.08 -2.41
C CYS A 179 0.90 25.34 -1.08
N ALA A 180 0.38 26.02 -0.07
CA ALA A 180 0.14 25.39 1.23
C ALA A 180 -0.91 24.27 1.11
N LYS A 181 -2.02 24.52 0.42
CA LYS A 181 -3.05 23.51 0.17
C LYS A 181 -2.56 22.35 -0.72
N TYR A 182 -1.72 22.61 -1.72
CA TYR A 182 -1.07 21.57 -2.52
C TYR A 182 -0.34 20.57 -1.62
N HIS A 183 0.47 21.07 -0.68
CA HIS A 183 1.27 20.22 0.18
C HIS A 183 0.39 19.39 1.12
N VAL A 184 -0.75 19.91 1.58
CA VAL A 184 -1.70 19.10 2.35
C VAL A 184 -2.33 18.00 1.50
N LEU A 185 -2.92 18.38 0.36
CA LEU A 185 -3.64 17.44 -0.49
C LEU A 185 -2.74 16.33 -1.05
N SER A 186 -1.58 16.69 -1.60
CA SER A 186 -0.66 15.74 -2.24
C SER A 186 -0.02 14.77 -1.23
N ASN A 187 0.32 15.24 -0.02
CA ASN A 187 0.89 14.38 1.02
C ASN A 187 -0.17 13.49 1.68
N ASN A 188 -1.40 13.99 1.92
CA ASN A 188 -2.47 13.18 2.50
C ASN A 188 -2.84 11.99 1.59
N ILE A 189 -2.81 12.16 0.26
CA ILE A 189 -2.97 11.06 -0.71
C ILE A 189 -1.91 9.97 -0.53
N GLY A 190 -0.68 10.36 -0.17
CA GLY A 190 0.41 9.44 0.17
C GLY A 190 0.36 8.88 1.60
N GLY A 191 -0.67 9.23 2.39
CA GLY A 191 -0.79 8.85 3.80
C GLY A 191 0.09 9.67 4.75
N VAL A 192 0.59 10.83 4.31
CA VAL A 192 1.44 11.72 5.10
C VAL A 192 0.60 12.91 5.59
N GLY A 193 0.35 12.97 6.90
CA GLY A 193 -0.48 14.02 7.50
C GLY A 193 0.20 15.38 7.51
N VAL A 194 -0.44 16.37 6.89
CA VAL A 194 -0.01 17.78 6.89
C VAL A 194 -1.19 18.67 7.23
N GLU A 195 -0.96 19.65 8.08
CA GLU A 195 -1.97 20.63 8.49
C GLU A 195 -1.78 21.93 7.71
N TYR A 196 -2.89 22.53 7.28
CA TYR A 196 -2.96 23.86 6.69
C TYR A 196 -3.38 24.88 7.76
N MET A 197 -2.74 26.04 7.81
CA MET A 197 -3.23 27.19 8.60
C MET A 197 -3.20 28.45 7.72
N ALA A 198 -4.37 29.07 7.53
CA ALA A 198 -4.49 30.31 6.77
C ALA A 198 -4.00 31.51 7.61
N GLU A 199 -3.34 32.49 6.96
CA GLU A 199 -3.04 33.78 7.57
C GLU A 199 -3.54 34.94 6.69
N SER A 200 -3.26 34.89 5.39
CA SER A 200 -3.80 35.82 4.39
C SER A 200 -3.65 35.25 2.97
N ASP A 201 -4.16 35.95 1.95
CA ASP A 201 -3.95 35.59 0.55
C ASP A 201 -2.45 35.55 0.17
N ARG A 202 -1.62 36.31 0.88
CA ARG A 202 -0.16 36.38 0.65
C ARG A 202 0.65 35.48 1.58
N LYS A 203 0.03 34.88 2.61
CA LYS A 203 0.74 34.07 3.62
C LYS A 203 -0.09 32.87 4.06
N ALA A 204 0.45 31.67 3.88
CA ALA A 204 -0.21 30.44 4.29
C ALA A 204 0.78 29.40 4.80
N TRP A 205 0.39 28.71 5.87
CA TRP A 205 1.27 27.82 6.64
C TRP A 205 0.99 26.36 6.34
N VAL A 206 2.04 25.57 6.52
CA VAL A 206 1.98 24.11 6.58
C VAL A 206 2.69 23.61 7.83
N ARG A 207 2.15 22.56 8.45
CA ARG A 207 2.80 21.86 9.56
C ARG A 207 2.71 20.35 9.36
N PHE A 208 3.86 19.70 9.35
CA PHE A 208 3.99 18.25 9.30
C PHE A 208 4.13 17.73 10.72
N ARG A 209 3.07 17.11 11.24
CA ARG A 209 3.11 16.52 12.58
C ARG A 209 3.78 15.15 12.57
N TYR A 210 4.23 14.74 13.75
CA TYR A 210 4.63 13.35 13.97
C TYR A 210 3.41 12.40 13.92
N PRO A 211 3.58 11.16 13.44
CA PRO A 211 4.82 10.56 12.95
C PRO A 211 5.25 11.08 11.57
N ARG A 212 6.57 11.23 11.37
CA ARG A 212 7.12 11.70 10.10
C ARG A 212 7.45 10.56 9.18
N TRP A 213 6.73 10.46 8.06
CA TRP A 213 6.94 9.43 7.06
C TRP A 213 8.38 9.38 6.55
N MET A 214 8.99 10.53 6.25
CA MET A 214 10.39 10.63 5.78
C MET A 214 11.42 10.06 6.77
N TYR A 215 11.05 9.92 8.06
CA TYR A 215 11.94 9.59 9.18
C TYR A 215 11.30 8.59 10.14
N ALA A 216 10.59 7.58 9.63
CA ALA A 216 9.74 6.74 10.46
C ALA A 216 10.53 6.00 11.56
N GLY A 217 9.94 5.97 12.77
CA GLY A 217 10.53 5.29 13.92
C GLY A 217 11.90 5.85 14.32
N PRO A 218 12.84 5.01 14.76
CA PRO A 218 14.18 5.43 15.19
C PRO A 218 15.04 6.05 14.08
N ALA A 219 14.63 5.97 12.81
CA ALA A 219 15.40 6.54 11.69
C ALA A 219 15.64 8.04 11.84
N ILE A 220 14.71 8.77 12.46
CA ILE A 220 14.86 10.21 12.73
C ILE A 220 16.14 10.58 13.49
N CYS A 221 16.64 9.69 14.35
CA CYS A 221 17.87 9.91 15.11
C CYS A 221 19.14 9.75 14.27
N GLY A 222 19.08 9.05 13.14
CA GLY A 222 20.24 8.74 12.29
C GLY A 222 20.32 9.57 11.01
N VAL A 223 19.28 10.35 10.70
CA VAL A 223 19.21 11.17 9.49
C VAL A 223 19.66 12.60 9.80
N PRO A 224 20.59 13.18 9.02
CA PRO A 224 21.10 14.53 9.28
C PRO A 224 20.09 15.62 8.85
N VAL A 225 20.20 16.82 9.46
CA VAL A 225 19.31 17.97 9.17
C VAL A 225 19.34 18.39 7.69
N GLU A 226 20.45 18.12 7.01
CA GLU A 226 20.69 18.33 5.59
C GLU A 226 19.68 17.63 4.69
N VAL A 227 19.03 16.56 5.14
CA VAL A 227 17.90 15.98 4.40
C VAL A 227 16.74 16.95 4.31
N SER A 228 16.43 17.63 5.43
CA SER A 228 15.39 18.68 5.47
C SER A 228 15.73 19.82 4.52
N ARG A 229 16.95 20.33 4.63
CA ARG A 229 17.44 21.44 3.80
C ARG A 229 17.48 21.08 2.32
N GLY A 230 17.86 19.85 1.98
CA GLY A 230 17.87 19.36 0.61
C GLY A 230 16.47 19.42 -0.02
N PHE A 231 15.45 18.85 0.63
CA PHE A 231 14.11 18.86 0.06
C PHE A 231 13.45 20.24 0.08
N LEU A 232 13.71 21.07 1.10
CA LEU A 232 13.21 22.45 1.16
C LEU A 232 13.75 23.27 -0.01
N ASN A 233 15.05 23.14 -0.30
CA ASN A 233 15.66 23.80 -1.46
C ASN A 233 15.22 23.19 -2.80
N GLY A 234 15.02 21.86 -2.86
CA GLY A 234 14.66 21.16 -4.10
C GLY A 234 13.19 21.35 -4.51
N TRP A 235 12.30 21.54 -3.54
CA TRP A 235 10.86 21.67 -3.78
C TRP A 235 10.35 23.07 -3.39
N TYR A 236 10.32 23.37 -2.09
CA TYR A 236 9.60 24.53 -1.54
C TYR A 236 10.13 25.86 -2.10
N ALA A 237 11.45 26.00 -2.23
CA ALA A 237 12.09 27.18 -2.80
C ALA A 237 11.77 27.40 -4.30
N TYR A 238 11.23 26.39 -5.01
CA TYR A 238 10.93 26.48 -6.45
C TYR A 238 9.45 26.61 -6.77
N ASN A 239 8.55 26.51 -5.79
CA ASN A 239 7.11 26.65 -6.02
C ASN A 239 6.76 27.97 -6.73
N GLY A 240 7.29 29.10 -6.25
CA GLY A 240 7.08 30.41 -6.87
C GLY A 240 7.59 30.48 -8.32
N VAL A 241 8.79 29.94 -8.56
CA VAL A 241 9.39 29.88 -9.90
C VAL A 241 8.48 29.12 -10.87
N SER A 242 7.95 27.97 -10.45
CA SER A 242 7.11 27.14 -11.32
C SER A 242 5.71 27.71 -11.54
N LEU A 243 5.18 28.48 -10.60
CA LEU A 243 3.92 29.22 -10.78
C LEU A 243 4.10 30.53 -11.57
N GLY A 244 5.33 30.87 -12.00
CA GLY A 244 5.60 32.16 -12.63
C GLY A 244 5.50 33.36 -11.69
N ASN A 245 5.54 33.12 -10.37
CA ASN A 245 5.55 34.16 -9.34
C ASN A 245 6.92 34.22 -8.63
N PRO A 246 7.86 35.05 -9.11
CA PRO A 246 9.20 35.16 -8.53
C PRO A 246 9.21 35.79 -7.13
N ARG A 247 8.07 36.33 -6.66
CA ARG A 247 7.94 36.95 -5.34
C ARG A 247 7.55 35.97 -4.26
N LEU A 248 7.20 34.74 -4.62
CA LEU A 248 6.79 33.71 -3.67
C LEU A 248 8.00 32.92 -3.17
N GLY A 249 8.20 32.92 -1.85
CA GLY A 249 9.21 32.12 -1.15
C GLY A 249 8.60 31.25 -0.07
N PHE A 250 9.43 30.43 0.56
CA PHE A 250 9.09 29.63 1.74
C PHE A 250 9.97 30.00 2.93
N VAL A 251 9.36 30.12 4.11
CA VAL A 251 10.07 30.37 5.36
C VAL A 251 9.85 29.19 6.30
N CYS A 252 10.95 28.53 6.68
CA CYS A 252 10.94 27.42 7.63
C CYS A 252 11.13 27.95 9.06
N VAL A 253 10.23 27.58 9.97
CA VAL A 253 10.26 28.05 11.37
C VAL A 253 10.62 26.94 12.35
N SER A 254 10.48 25.68 11.95
CA SER A 254 10.74 24.51 12.79
C SER A 254 11.16 23.35 11.92
N GLU A 255 12.16 22.57 12.36
CA GLU A 255 12.70 21.40 11.66
C GLU A 255 12.55 20.12 12.50
N ASP A 256 12.55 18.94 11.88
CA ASP A 256 12.35 17.69 12.63
C ASP A 256 13.59 17.25 13.42
N MET A 257 14.76 17.35 12.80
CA MET A 257 16.03 16.83 13.35
C MET A 257 16.62 17.74 14.43
N THR A 258 16.00 18.89 14.69
CA THR A 258 16.39 19.84 15.75
C THR A 258 15.65 19.59 17.06
N GLY A 259 14.67 18.70 17.09
CA GLY A 259 13.85 18.40 18.27
C GLY A 259 12.77 19.46 18.57
N GLU A 260 12.46 20.31 17.60
CA GLU A 260 11.38 21.28 17.66
C GLU A 260 10.01 20.56 17.43
N TYR A 261 8.93 21.29 17.18
CA TYR A 261 7.57 20.75 17.18
C TYR A 261 7.11 20.14 15.83
N GLY A 262 8.08 19.61 15.06
CA GLY A 262 7.92 19.08 13.70
C GLY A 262 8.24 20.12 12.62
N LEU A 263 8.32 19.70 11.35
CA LEU A 263 8.54 20.66 10.24
C LEU A 263 7.35 21.62 10.12
N CYS A 264 7.63 22.91 10.27
CA CYS A 264 6.63 23.95 10.11
C CYS A 264 7.22 25.13 9.34
N GLY A 265 6.39 25.75 8.51
CA GLY A 265 6.77 26.94 7.77
C GLY A 265 5.60 27.50 6.97
N TYR A 266 5.86 28.56 6.23
CA TYR A 266 4.84 29.23 5.42
C TYR A 266 5.35 29.66 4.07
N PHE A 267 4.44 29.68 3.10
CA PHE A 267 4.64 30.36 1.83
C PHE A 267 4.30 31.83 2.01
N TYR A 268 5.13 32.72 1.49
CA TYR A 268 4.92 34.16 1.55
C TYR A 268 5.24 34.84 0.23
N GLU A 269 4.32 35.69 -0.21
CA GLU A 269 4.48 36.52 -1.39
C GLU A 269 4.98 37.92 -1.01
N TYR A 270 6.22 38.24 -1.37
CA TYR A 270 6.91 39.48 -1.06
C TYR A 270 6.54 40.61 -2.03
N ASP A 271 6.91 41.86 -1.69
CA ASP A 271 6.68 43.03 -2.55
C ASP A 271 7.75 43.20 -3.65
N HIS A 272 8.72 42.29 -3.72
CA HIS A 272 9.81 42.29 -4.69
C HIS A 272 10.10 40.85 -5.16
N ASP A 273 10.77 40.76 -6.31
CA ASP A 273 11.19 39.48 -6.88
C ASP A 273 12.38 38.93 -6.08
N LEU A 274 12.30 37.65 -5.69
CA LEU A 274 13.30 37.01 -4.84
C LEU A 274 14.51 36.51 -5.65
N ALA A 275 15.71 36.86 -5.20
CA ALA A 275 16.92 36.20 -5.66
C ALA A 275 16.94 34.72 -5.23
N PRO A 276 17.73 33.83 -5.88
CA PRO A 276 17.74 32.41 -5.56
C PRO A 276 17.97 32.08 -4.08
N HIS A 277 18.80 32.86 -3.38
CA HIS A 277 19.10 32.67 -1.96
C HIS A 277 18.01 33.20 -1.01
N GLU A 278 17.05 33.98 -1.51
CA GLU A 278 15.95 34.55 -0.72
C GLU A 278 14.69 33.68 -0.76
N ARG A 279 14.64 32.68 -1.66
CA ARG A 279 13.47 31.80 -1.86
C ARG A 279 13.20 30.85 -0.71
N LEU A 280 14.24 30.50 0.05
CA LEU A 280 14.14 29.73 1.28
C LEU A 280 14.79 30.53 2.40
N GLN A 281 14.02 30.81 3.45
CA GLN A 281 14.51 31.51 4.65
C GLN A 281 14.18 30.72 5.91
N PHE A 282 14.80 31.08 7.03
CA PHE A 282 14.57 30.45 8.32
C PHE A 282 14.23 31.52 9.36
N ALA A 283 13.12 31.32 10.09
CA ALA A 283 12.63 32.27 11.08
C ALA A 283 12.11 31.52 12.33
N LYS A 284 13.04 31.03 13.16
CA LYS A 284 12.72 30.14 14.30
C LYS A 284 11.83 30.75 15.38
N ASP A 285 11.79 32.08 15.45
CA ASP A 285 11.05 32.81 16.46
C ASP A 285 9.58 33.04 16.06
N GLU A 286 9.19 32.71 14.83
CA GLU A 286 7.81 32.82 14.37
C GLU A 286 6.96 31.60 14.74
N GLN A 287 5.66 31.82 14.95
CA GLN A 287 4.71 30.79 15.33
C GLN A 287 3.55 30.73 14.34
N PRO A 288 3.05 29.53 14.01
CA PRO A 288 1.89 29.41 13.14
C PRO A 288 0.61 29.92 13.84
N PRO A 289 -0.39 30.35 13.06
CA PRO A 289 -1.74 30.59 13.56
C PRO A 289 -2.37 29.33 14.20
N ALA A 290 -3.50 29.51 14.89
CA ALA A 290 -4.25 28.39 15.44
C ALA A 290 -4.74 27.44 14.32
N TYR A 291 -4.66 26.13 14.59
CA TYR A 291 -5.22 25.11 13.71
C TYR A 291 -6.75 25.14 13.77
N LEU A 292 -7.38 25.15 12.60
CA LEU A 292 -8.83 25.11 12.44
C LEU A 292 -9.22 23.87 11.60
N PRO A 293 -9.96 22.89 12.16
CA PRO A 293 -10.41 21.70 11.43
C PRO A 293 -11.21 22.02 10.16
N GLU A 294 -12.04 23.06 10.21
CA GLU A 294 -12.91 23.50 9.12
C GLU A 294 -12.16 24.07 7.90
N ASP A 295 -10.90 24.48 8.09
CA ASP A 295 -10.07 25.06 7.04
C ASP A 295 -9.24 24.01 6.29
N GLN A 296 -9.23 22.76 6.74
CA GLN A 296 -8.41 21.72 6.15
C GLN A 296 -8.90 21.37 4.73
N PRO A 297 -8.02 21.41 3.71
CA PRO A 297 -8.43 21.06 2.37
C PRO A 297 -8.68 19.56 2.26
N GLU A 298 -9.79 19.21 1.64
CA GLU A 298 -10.12 17.84 1.27
C GLU A 298 -9.93 17.65 -0.24
N PRO A 299 -9.48 16.46 -0.68
CA PRO A 299 -9.44 16.16 -2.09
C PRO A 299 -10.86 16.23 -2.69
N PRO A 300 -11.03 16.63 -3.96
CA PRO A 300 -12.35 16.65 -4.60
C PRO A 300 -13.08 15.31 -4.44
N GLY A 301 -14.24 15.32 -3.78
CA GLY A 301 -14.95 14.11 -3.36
C GLY A 301 -15.71 13.44 -4.50
N ASP A 302 -15.58 12.11 -4.59
CA ASP A 302 -16.04 11.12 -5.61
C ASP A 302 -14.89 10.39 -6.38
N GLN A 303 -13.65 10.90 -6.32
CA GLN A 303 -12.51 10.30 -7.05
C GLN A 303 -11.55 9.42 -6.22
N TRP A 304 -11.68 9.37 -4.89
CA TRP A 304 -10.69 8.78 -3.99
C TRP A 304 -11.26 7.71 -3.05
N ASN A 305 -11.68 6.55 -3.60
CA ASN A 305 -12.07 5.41 -2.79
C ASN A 305 -10.85 4.72 -2.12
N THR A 306 -11.10 3.86 -1.12
CA THR A 306 -10.07 3.15 -0.34
C THR A 306 -9.04 2.44 -1.23
N LEU A 307 -9.50 1.72 -2.26
CA LEU A 307 -8.63 1.00 -3.20
C LEU A 307 -7.69 1.95 -3.98
N ARG A 308 -8.17 3.13 -4.38
CA ARG A 308 -7.35 4.15 -5.06
C ARG A 308 -6.32 4.74 -4.10
N LEU A 309 -6.69 5.00 -2.84
CA LEU A 309 -5.78 5.50 -1.81
C LEU A 309 -4.64 4.50 -1.53
N GLU A 310 -4.93 3.22 -1.42
CA GLU A 310 -3.92 2.18 -1.22
C GLU A 310 -2.96 2.05 -2.40
N LYS A 311 -3.50 2.05 -3.63
CA LYS A 311 -2.68 2.08 -4.85
C LYS A 311 -1.80 3.32 -4.91
N ALA A 312 -2.33 4.48 -4.50
CA ALA A 312 -1.58 5.73 -4.43
C ALA A 312 -0.47 5.65 -3.39
N ASN A 313 -0.77 5.14 -2.18
CA ASN A 313 0.20 4.94 -1.10
C ASN A 313 1.36 4.02 -1.52
N ARG A 314 1.05 2.88 -2.16
CA ARG A 314 2.07 1.99 -2.74
C ARG A 314 2.93 2.69 -3.79
N ASN A 315 2.28 3.36 -4.75
CA ASN A 315 3.01 4.05 -5.81
C ASN A 315 3.90 5.16 -5.23
N TYR A 316 3.42 5.87 -4.20
CA TYR A 316 4.17 6.89 -3.49
C TYR A 316 5.48 6.33 -2.91
N ALA A 317 5.41 5.29 -2.08
CA ALA A 317 6.61 4.66 -1.50
C ALA A 317 7.57 4.11 -2.57
N MET A 318 7.03 3.46 -3.61
CA MET A 318 7.80 2.90 -4.72
C MET A 318 8.49 4.00 -5.54
N GLU A 319 7.81 5.12 -5.83
CA GLU A 319 8.36 6.25 -6.59
C GLU A 319 9.54 6.91 -5.85
N TYR A 320 9.52 6.96 -4.51
CA TYR A 320 10.66 7.44 -3.72
C TYR A 320 11.90 6.56 -3.88
N VAL A 321 11.75 5.24 -3.87
CA VAL A 321 12.86 4.31 -4.15
C VAL A 321 13.35 4.49 -5.58
N ARG A 322 12.44 4.44 -6.56
CA ARG A 322 12.74 4.52 -7.98
C ARG A 322 13.50 5.79 -8.33
N ASN A 323 12.90 6.95 -8.05
CA ASN A 323 13.50 8.24 -8.35
C ASN A 323 14.71 8.50 -7.44
N GLY A 324 14.69 8.00 -6.20
CA GLY A 324 15.79 8.09 -5.27
C GLY A 324 17.06 7.46 -5.82
N LEU A 325 16.98 6.22 -6.33
CA LEU A 325 18.12 5.54 -6.95
C LEU A 325 18.61 6.26 -8.22
N CYS A 326 17.70 6.74 -9.07
CA CYS A 326 18.06 7.52 -10.26
C CYS A 326 18.87 8.76 -9.92
N GLU A 327 18.42 9.55 -8.93
CA GLU A 327 19.11 10.78 -8.54
C GLU A 327 20.37 10.52 -7.72
N LEU A 328 20.40 9.45 -6.92
CA LEU A 328 21.59 9.04 -6.18
C LEU A 328 22.74 8.68 -7.12
N ARG A 329 22.42 8.04 -8.26
CA ARG A 329 23.35 7.75 -9.34
C ARG A 329 24.06 9.00 -9.84
N LEU A 330 23.32 10.10 -10.04
CA LEU A 330 23.90 11.37 -10.48
C LEU A 330 24.77 12.04 -9.41
N VAL A 331 24.55 11.73 -8.13
CA VAL A 331 25.32 12.30 -7.02
C VAL A 331 26.59 11.51 -6.73
N MET A 332 26.53 10.19 -6.75
CA MET A 332 27.61 9.30 -6.28
C MET A 332 28.27 8.48 -7.38
N GLY A 333 27.70 8.47 -8.59
CA GLY A 333 28.09 7.60 -9.69
C GLY A 333 27.51 6.19 -9.57
N ASP A 334 27.56 5.46 -10.68
CA ASP A 334 26.91 4.16 -10.86
C ASP A 334 27.40 3.10 -9.86
N ASN A 335 28.72 2.92 -9.74
CA ASN A 335 29.29 1.84 -8.93
C ASN A 335 28.91 1.94 -7.45
N GLU A 336 29.03 3.13 -6.86
CA GLU A 336 28.72 3.33 -5.44
C GLU A 336 27.22 3.31 -5.17
N THR A 337 26.42 3.82 -6.11
CA THR A 337 24.95 3.76 -6.03
C THR A 337 24.46 2.33 -6.09
N LEU A 338 24.95 1.53 -7.05
CA LEU A 338 24.60 0.12 -7.16
C LEU A 338 25.00 -0.64 -5.90
N LYS A 339 26.23 -0.41 -5.40
CA LYS A 339 26.75 -1.09 -4.21
C LYS A 339 25.90 -0.83 -2.97
N LEU A 340 25.62 0.43 -2.64
CA LEU A 340 24.87 0.79 -1.43
C LEU A 340 23.36 0.60 -1.61
N GLY A 341 22.83 0.89 -2.80
CA GLY A 341 21.44 0.64 -3.18
C GLY A 341 21.07 -0.83 -3.05
N SER A 342 21.86 -1.72 -3.63
CA SER A 342 21.68 -3.18 -3.51
C SER A 342 21.84 -3.68 -2.08
N LEU A 343 22.85 -3.18 -1.34
CA LEU A 343 23.05 -3.62 0.04
C LEU A 343 21.89 -3.20 0.95
N ALA A 344 21.40 -1.96 0.83
CA ALA A 344 20.24 -1.49 1.57
C ALA A 344 18.99 -2.31 1.22
N ALA A 345 18.75 -2.59 -0.07
CA ALA A 345 17.64 -3.43 -0.52
C ALA A 345 17.72 -4.82 0.11
N ARG A 346 18.88 -5.48 0.02
CA ARG A 346 19.08 -6.82 0.55
C ARG A 346 18.88 -6.92 2.05
N LEU A 347 19.43 -5.97 2.82
CA LEU A 347 19.27 -5.93 4.27
C LEU A 347 17.81 -5.71 4.67
N ILE A 348 17.08 -4.86 3.95
CA ILE A 348 15.65 -4.65 4.21
C ILE A 348 14.85 -5.89 3.86
N GLY A 349 15.15 -6.56 2.74
CA GLY A 349 14.52 -7.83 2.39
C GLY A 349 14.74 -8.91 3.45
N LEU A 350 15.97 -9.01 3.97
CA LEU A 350 16.30 -9.92 5.06
C LEU A 350 15.51 -9.58 6.33
N GLN A 351 15.52 -8.31 6.73
CA GLN A 351 14.94 -7.86 7.99
C GLN A 351 13.41 -7.93 7.99
N TYR A 352 12.75 -7.62 6.87
CA TYR A 352 11.29 -7.45 6.79
C TYR A 352 10.55 -8.71 6.36
N PHE A 353 11.24 -9.81 6.03
CA PHE A 353 10.60 -11.03 5.53
C PHE A 353 9.48 -11.55 6.44
N GLN A 354 9.74 -11.68 7.75
CA GLN A 354 8.73 -12.21 8.69
C GLN A 354 7.51 -11.29 8.81
N GLU A 355 7.72 -9.98 8.76
CA GLU A 355 6.65 -8.99 8.79
C GLU A 355 5.79 -9.09 7.53
N THR A 356 6.40 -9.07 6.34
CA THR A 356 5.66 -9.15 5.08
C THR A 356 5.00 -10.51 4.88
N LEU A 357 5.63 -11.60 5.35
CA LEU A 357 5.06 -12.95 5.38
C LEU A 357 3.76 -12.97 6.19
N SER A 358 3.76 -12.35 7.38
CA SER A 358 2.59 -12.23 8.25
C SER A 358 1.52 -11.33 7.62
N MET A 359 1.89 -10.16 7.08
CA MET A 359 0.96 -9.22 6.46
C MET A 359 0.18 -9.85 5.31
N ILE A 360 0.83 -10.68 4.48
CA ILE A 360 0.14 -11.38 3.40
C ILE A 360 -0.50 -12.69 3.87
N GLY A 361 -0.19 -13.20 5.07
CA GLY A 361 -0.66 -14.51 5.53
C GLY A 361 -0.10 -15.66 4.68
N ALA A 362 1.18 -15.59 4.31
CA ALA A 362 1.91 -16.69 3.68
C ALA A 362 2.63 -17.54 4.74
N GLN A 363 3.18 -18.67 4.34
CA GLN A 363 3.92 -19.58 5.21
C GLN A 363 5.40 -19.64 4.79
N ASP A 364 6.29 -19.73 5.78
CA ASP A 364 7.69 -20.07 5.54
C ASP A 364 7.77 -21.60 5.40
N GLY A 365 8.38 -22.07 4.31
CA GLY A 365 8.32 -23.49 3.95
C GLY A 365 9.27 -23.86 2.82
N ASP A 366 8.82 -24.74 1.95
CA ASP A 366 9.58 -25.26 0.82
C ASP A 366 9.71 -24.24 -0.34
N LEU A 367 10.28 -24.68 -1.48
CA LEU A 367 10.42 -23.85 -2.67
C LEU A 367 9.07 -23.38 -3.23
N LYS A 368 8.01 -24.18 -3.09
CA LYS A 368 6.67 -23.82 -3.54
C LYS A 368 6.12 -22.69 -2.67
N ALA A 369 6.26 -22.76 -1.35
CA ALA A 369 5.89 -21.69 -0.43
C ALA A 369 6.64 -20.39 -0.74
N ALA A 370 7.95 -20.47 -1.01
CA ALA A 370 8.75 -19.32 -1.41
C ALA A 370 8.29 -18.68 -2.73
N GLY A 371 7.97 -19.50 -3.73
CA GLY A 371 7.42 -19.05 -4.99
C GLY A 371 6.05 -18.38 -4.87
N HIS A 372 5.15 -18.94 -4.05
CA HIS A 372 3.86 -18.30 -3.74
C HIS A 372 4.03 -16.98 -2.98
N TYR A 373 4.93 -16.92 -2.00
CA TYR A 373 5.26 -15.67 -1.31
C TYR A 373 5.73 -14.61 -2.30
N LEU A 374 6.74 -14.93 -3.12
CA LEU A 374 7.28 -13.99 -4.10
C LEU A 374 6.19 -13.56 -5.09
N SER A 375 5.40 -14.50 -5.60
CA SER A 375 4.31 -14.19 -6.51
C SER A 375 3.30 -13.23 -5.91
N ARG A 376 2.85 -13.46 -4.68
CA ARG A 376 1.90 -12.58 -3.99
C ARG A 376 2.48 -11.19 -3.73
N MET A 377 3.76 -11.10 -3.35
CA MET A 377 4.43 -9.82 -3.22
C MET A 377 4.42 -9.09 -4.56
N LEU A 378 4.90 -9.71 -5.63
CA LEU A 378 5.01 -9.11 -6.95
C LEU A 378 3.64 -8.71 -7.55
N THR A 379 2.61 -9.55 -7.41
CA THR A 379 1.22 -9.21 -7.78
C THR A 379 0.71 -8.01 -6.96
N GLY A 380 1.16 -7.86 -5.71
CA GLY A 380 0.90 -6.68 -4.87
C GLY A 380 1.36 -5.35 -5.49
N MET A 381 2.42 -5.39 -6.31
CA MET A 381 2.84 -4.22 -7.08
C MET A 381 1.83 -3.82 -8.16
N GLY A 382 0.94 -4.73 -8.54
CA GLY A 382 0.11 -4.62 -9.74
C GLY A 382 0.89 -5.01 -11.01
N ASP A 383 1.77 -6.00 -10.88
CA ASP A 383 2.45 -6.69 -11.99
C ASP A 383 1.75 -8.02 -12.28
N ASP A 384 1.75 -8.45 -13.55
CA ASP A 384 1.28 -9.79 -13.94
C ASP A 384 2.33 -10.85 -13.56
N VAL A 385 1.92 -11.88 -12.84
CA VAL A 385 2.81 -12.91 -12.30
C VAL A 385 2.26 -14.30 -12.55
N GLN A 386 3.08 -15.16 -13.13
CA GLN A 386 2.75 -16.55 -13.41
C GLN A 386 3.71 -17.50 -12.70
N LEU A 387 3.14 -18.48 -12.00
CA LEU A 387 3.89 -19.58 -11.39
C LEU A 387 4.11 -20.66 -12.43
N VAL A 388 5.37 -21.01 -12.69
CA VAL A 388 5.73 -22.09 -13.60
C VAL A 388 6.23 -23.25 -12.75
N LYS A 389 5.47 -24.36 -12.77
CA LYS A 389 5.91 -25.61 -12.13
C LYS A 389 7.26 -25.99 -12.72
N SER A 390 8.26 -26.11 -11.85
CA SER A 390 9.40 -26.96 -12.18
C SER A 390 8.95 -28.41 -12.04
N ASP A 391 9.59 -29.31 -12.78
CA ASP A 391 9.35 -30.74 -12.64
C ASP A 391 9.58 -31.17 -11.18
N LEU A 392 8.79 -32.12 -10.69
CA LEU A 392 8.91 -32.71 -9.34
C LEU A 392 10.31 -33.30 -9.05
N GLN A 393 11.21 -33.33 -10.04
CA GLN A 393 12.58 -33.82 -9.94
C GLN A 393 13.64 -32.71 -9.84
N THR A 394 13.27 -31.43 -9.95
CA THR A 394 14.23 -30.31 -9.91
C THR A 394 14.08 -29.47 -8.64
N ASP A 395 15.19 -29.20 -7.95
CA ASP A 395 15.33 -28.27 -6.80
C ASP A 395 15.21 -26.79 -7.22
N ARG A 396 14.28 -26.49 -8.12
CA ARG A 396 14.09 -25.16 -8.69
C ARG A 396 12.61 -24.81 -8.65
N PHE A 397 12.24 -23.54 -8.55
CA PHE A 397 10.86 -23.08 -8.71
C PHE A 397 10.87 -21.77 -9.49
N GLU A 398 10.04 -21.67 -10.53
CA GLU A 398 10.10 -20.54 -11.46
C GLU A 398 8.89 -19.60 -11.31
N VAL A 399 9.16 -18.30 -11.19
CA VAL A 399 8.16 -17.23 -11.18
C VAL A 399 8.44 -16.29 -12.34
N ARG A 400 7.45 -16.09 -13.22
CA ARG A 400 7.53 -15.16 -14.35
C ARG A 400 6.75 -13.91 -14.03
N GLN A 401 7.39 -12.75 -14.14
CA GLN A 401 6.81 -11.44 -13.83
C GLN A 401 6.84 -10.57 -15.09
N LYS A 402 5.75 -9.87 -15.40
CA LYS A 402 5.61 -8.92 -16.51
C LYS A 402 5.21 -7.53 -16.00
N ASP A 403 5.11 -6.56 -16.90
CA ASP A 403 4.78 -5.13 -16.68
C ASP A 403 5.81 -4.30 -15.90
N LEU A 404 6.53 -4.93 -14.97
CA LEU A 404 7.66 -4.39 -14.21
C LEU A 404 7.42 -2.96 -13.71
N ARG A 405 6.38 -2.75 -12.90
CA ARG A 405 5.94 -1.39 -12.51
C ARG A 405 7.02 -0.54 -11.85
N ILE A 406 7.96 -1.16 -11.13
CA ILE A 406 9.09 -0.50 -10.49
C ILE A 406 9.98 0.28 -11.49
N VAL A 407 10.07 -0.16 -12.74
CA VAL A 407 10.88 0.50 -13.80
C VAL A 407 10.03 1.10 -14.92
N ARG A 408 8.70 1.15 -14.77
CA ARG A 408 7.82 1.71 -15.79
C ARG A 408 8.21 3.14 -16.14
N GLY A 409 8.44 3.40 -17.43
CA GLY A 409 8.84 4.70 -17.96
C GLY A 409 10.34 5.01 -17.82
N LEU A 410 11.13 4.16 -17.15
CA LEU A 410 12.58 4.29 -17.11
C LEU A 410 13.22 3.57 -18.29
N GLN A 411 14.34 4.11 -18.78
CA GLN A 411 15.10 3.56 -19.90
C GLN A 411 16.60 3.55 -19.58
N GLY A 412 17.37 2.78 -20.34
CA GLY A 412 18.83 2.76 -20.28
C GLY A 412 19.39 2.50 -18.87
N GLU A 413 20.35 3.32 -18.46
CA GLU A 413 21.08 3.18 -17.18
C GLU A 413 20.17 3.33 -15.96
N GLU A 414 19.13 4.18 -16.01
CA GLU A 414 18.19 4.35 -14.91
C GLU A 414 17.38 3.07 -14.67
N ARG A 415 16.88 2.46 -15.75
CA ARG A 415 16.16 1.18 -15.69
C ARG A 415 17.05 0.11 -15.08
N SER A 416 18.28 -0.02 -15.59
CA SER A 416 19.24 -1.03 -15.12
C SER A 416 19.61 -0.83 -13.65
N MET A 417 19.85 0.41 -13.21
CA MET A 417 20.20 0.74 -11.83
C MET A 417 19.08 0.36 -10.85
N VAL A 418 17.85 0.82 -11.12
CA VAL A 418 16.69 0.57 -10.26
C VAL A 418 16.42 -0.92 -10.17
N LEU A 419 16.39 -1.61 -11.32
CA LEU A 419 16.09 -3.03 -11.37
C LEU A 419 17.13 -3.88 -10.63
N ALA A 420 18.42 -3.58 -10.81
CA ALA A 420 19.50 -4.31 -10.15
C ALA A 420 19.45 -4.17 -8.62
N CYS A 421 19.21 -2.96 -8.11
CA CYS A 421 19.08 -2.74 -6.67
C CYS A 421 17.79 -3.37 -6.13
N TRP A 422 16.68 -3.21 -6.84
CA TRP A 422 15.38 -3.70 -6.40
C TRP A 422 15.27 -5.24 -6.39
N ILE A 423 15.93 -5.93 -7.32
CA ILE A 423 16.02 -7.40 -7.29
C ILE A 423 16.64 -7.91 -5.99
N GLU A 424 17.61 -7.18 -5.43
CA GLU A 424 18.28 -7.55 -4.18
C GLU A 424 17.34 -7.49 -2.97
N LEU A 425 16.28 -6.68 -3.02
CA LEU A 425 15.22 -6.68 -1.99
C LEU A 425 14.59 -8.07 -1.87
N TRP A 426 14.18 -8.65 -3.00
CA TRP A 426 13.52 -9.95 -3.01
C TRP A 426 14.48 -11.10 -2.74
N ARG A 427 15.72 -11.01 -3.25
CA ARG A 427 16.78 -11.95 -2.86
C ARG A 427 17.03 -11.95 -1.35
N GLY A 428 16.95 -10.77 -0.71
CA GLY A 428 16.99 -10.66 0.75
C GLY A 428 15.84 -11.43 1.42
N THR A 429 14.60 -11.26 0.94
CA THR A 429 13.44 -11.96 1.52
C THR A 429 13.54 -13.48 1.39
N LEU A 430 14.02 -13.99 0.24
CA LEU A 430 14.21 -15.42 0.03
C LEU A 430 15.33 -16.00 0.90
N ALA A 431 16.41 -15.24 1.09
CA ALA A 431 17.54 -15.65 1.92
C ALA A 431 17.22 -15.64 3.43
N SER A 432 16.15 -14.97 3.87
CA SER A 432 15.72 -14.94 5.28
C SER A 432 14.84 -16.12 5.69
N GLN A 433 14.45 -16.97 4.74
CA GLN A 433 13.59 -18.13 5.02
C GLN A 433 14.33 -19.19 5.83
N GLN A 434 13.57 -20.00 6.57
CA GLN A 434 14.13 -21.04 7.45
C GLN A 434 15.06 -22.00 6.70
N GLN A 435 14.63 -22.45 5.52
CA GLN A 435 15.50 -23.15 4.58
C GLN A 435 16.18 -22.12 3.70
N GLN A 436 17.51 -22.23 3.58
CA GLN A 436 18.30 -21.37 2.73
C GLN A 436 17.75 -21.43 1.30
N LYS A 437 17.50 -20.27 0.70
CA LYS A 437 17.04 -20.16 -0.69
C LYS A 437 17.81 -19.07 -1.39
N SER A 438 17.99 -19.25 -2.69
CA SER A 438 18.61 -18.27 -3.57
C SER A 438 17.74 -18.04 -4.80
N ALA A 439 17.96 -16.92 -5.50
CA ALA A 439 17.26 -16.65 -6.75
C ALA A 439 18.19 -16.08 -7.82
N ASP A 440 18.22 -16.77 -8.96
CA ASP A 440 18.75 -16.24 -10.21
C ASP A 440 17.64 -15.52 -10.97
N VAL A 441 17.94 -14.33 -11.49
CA VAL A 441 16.95 -13.49 -12.16
C VAL A 441 17.41 -13.20 -13.57
N GLN A 442 16.69 -13.74 -14.54
CA GLN A 442 16.88 -13.36 -15.94
C GLN A 442 16.07 -12.10 -16.23
N ILE A 443 16.76 -11.07 -16.72
CA ILE A 443 16.16 -9.78 -17.06
C ILE A 443 15.91 -9.72 -18.56
N ASN A 444 14.64 -9.60 -18.95
CA ASN A 444 14.23 -9.29 -20.32
C ASN A 444 13.76 -7.82 -20.39
N GLU A 445 13.31 -7.39 -21.57
CA GLU A 445 12.83 -6.02 -21.80
C GLU A 445 11.61 -5.68 -20.94
N ASP A 446 10.56 -6.51 -20.96
CA ASP A 446 9.31 -6.28 -20.23
C ASP A 446 8.98 -7.39 -19.21
N SER A 447 9.95 -8.26 -18.90
CA SER A 447 9.73 -9.35 -17.96
C SER A 447 10.96 -9.76 -17.17
N LEU A 448 10.71 -10.37 -16.00
CA LEU A 448 11.70 -11.08 -15.20
C LEU A 448 11.33 -12.56 -15.09
N ILE A 449 12.34 -13.42 -15.10
CA ILE A 449 12.20 -14.84 -14.76
C ILE A 449 13.03 -15.10 -13.52
N TRP A 450 12.34 -15.39 -12.42
CA TRP A 450 12.93 -15.71 -11.12
C TRP A 450 13.07 -17.23 -11.00
N SER A 451 14.29 -17.70 -10.82
CA SER A 451 14.61 -19.12 -10.60
C SER A 451 15.01 -19.31 -9.15
N ILE A 452 14.10 -19.77 -8.30
CA ILE A 452 14.31 -19.98 -6.87
C ILE A 452 14.91 -21.36 -6.66
N ASN A 453 16.05 -21.45 -5.98
CA ASN A 453 16.75 -22.70 -5.71
C ASN A 453 16.92 -22.89 -4.18
N SER A 454 16.93 -24.14 -3.72
CA SER A 454 17.20 -24.53 -2.32
C SER A 454 18.69 -24.63 -2.00
#